data_AF-A0A9W9AVU1-F1
#
_entry.id   AF-A0A9W9AVU1-F1
#
_cell.length_a   1.000
_cell.length_b   1.000
_cell.length_c   1.000
_cell.angle_alpha   90.00
_cell.angle_beta   90.00
_cell.angle_gamma   90.00
#
_symmetry.space_group_name_H-M   'P 1'
#
loop_
_entity.id
_entity.type
_entity.pdbx_description
1 polymer ?
#
loop_
_entity_poly.entity_id
_entity_poly.type
_entity_poly.pdbx_seq_one_letter_code
_entity_poly.pdbx_strand_id
1 'polypeptide(L)'
;MNSPSVFNPLFHAIHSSQVANASIVAALTVLLYDCLLTFDKEVKYIWKSRWTAPKILYLFAKYYGVAHLCGTLIISNGTNLSAEFCKNYLWWISLGGAIVFTTAINAFLGIRLYALYQSNRMVLVTVIFLIICEFVAEFWGSYRSVILETTVPIVDLEHLIPDIKQVFPECQFEQLPSLHFTLASYVPNLFVSGVFFCLMAYKCFKSAPWKMWSARPAHKSSQNSTASIYASSVPGNVIIFFLKGWYNLLPLNFLNCAGCNDDCGA
;
A
#
# COMPACT_ATOMS: atom_id res chain seq x y z
N MET A 1 -29.47 -41.30 5.67
CA MET A 1 -28.31 -40.38 5.68
C MET A 1 -28.55 -39.34 4.61
N ASN A 2 -28.99 -38.14 5.00
CA ASN A 2 -29.40 -37.09 4.08
C ASN A 2 -28.16 -36.39 3.51
N SER A 3 -27.84 -36.69 2.26
CA SER A 3 -26.81 -36.04 1.44
C SER A 3 -26.88 -34.51 1.29
N PRO A 4 -28.03 -33.80 1.39
CA PRO A 4 -28.05 -32.34 1.14
C PRO A 4 -27.42 -31.48 2.24
N SER A 5 -27.28 -31.95 3.49
CA SER A 5 -26.74 -31.11 4.58
C SER A 5 -25.22 -30.93 4.52
N VAL A 6 -24.50 -31.87 3.91
CA VAL A 6 -23.03 -31.87 3.81
C VAL A 6 -22.54 -31.24 2.52
N PHE A 7 -23.34 -31.35 1.45
CA PHE A 7 -22.96 -30.87 0.12
C PHE A 7 -22.84 -29.35 0.05
N ASN A 8 -23.76 -28.63 0.69
CA ASN A 8 -23.80 -27.16 0.68
C ASN A 8 -22.56 -26.50 1.32
N PRO A 9 -22.14 -26.85 2.57
CA PRO A 9 -20.95 -26.25 3.16
C PRO A 9 -19.67 -26.63 2.40
N LEU A 10 -19.57 -27.89 1.93
CA LEU A 10 -18.42 -28.33 1.15
C LEU A 10 -18.28 -27.55 -0.17
N PHE A 11 -19.37 -27.37 -0.90
CA PHE A 11 -19.38 -26.59 -2.14
C PHE A 11 -18.99 -25.13 -1.87
N HIS A 12 -19.49 -24.55 -0.77
CA HIS A 12 -19.14 -23.19 -0.35
C HIS A 12 -17.64 -23.05 -0.03
N ALA A 13 -17.07 -24.00 0.72
CA ALA A 13 -15.64 -24.02 1.05
C ALA A 13 -14.76 -24.07 -0.22
N ILE A 14 -15.04 -25.00 -1.13
CA ILE A 14 -14.28 -25.14 -2.40
C ILE A 14 -14.40 -23.88 -3.26
N HIS A 15 -15.62 -23.35 -3.39
CA HIS A 15 -15.85 -22.14 -4.18
C HIS A 15 -15.11 -20.93 -3.60
N SER A 16 -15.16 -20.74 -2.27
CA SER A 16 -14.46 -19.64 -1.60
C SER A 16 -12.94 -19.69 -1.79
N SER A 17 -12.37 -20.90 -1.76
CA SER A 17 -10.95 -21.14 -2.02
C SER A 17 -10.56 -20.77 -3.46
N GLN A 18 -11.31 -21.24 -4.46
CA GLN A 18 -11.02 -20.96 -5.86
C GLN A 18 -11.08 -19.46 -6.15
N VAL A 19 -12.06 -18.77 -5.60
CA VAL A 19 -12.19 -17.31 -5.72
C VAL A 19 -11.01 -16.60 -5.07
N ALA A 20 -10.58 -17.03 -3.88
CA ALA A 20 -9.42 -16.45 -3.20
C ALA A 20 -8.13 -16.63 -4.02
N ASN A 21 -7.84 -17.85 -4.48
CA ASN A 21 -6.66 -18.13 -5.30
C ASN A 21 -6.67 -17.36 -6.63
N ALA A 22 -7.81 -17.31 -7.31
CA ALA A 22 -7.97 -16.51 -8.53
C ALA A 22 -7.71 -15.02 -8.29
N SER A 23 -8.21 -14.48 -7.16
CA SER A 23 -7.99 -13.07 -6.80
C SER A 23 -6.52 -12.76 -6.49
N ILE A 24 -5.81 -13.69 -5.83
CA ILE A 24 -4.38 -13.55 -5.52
C ILE A 24 -3.56 -13.58 -6.82
N VAL A 25 -3.85 -14.50 -7.73
CA VAL A 25 -3.19 -14.57 -9.05
C VAL A 25 -3.45 -13.30 -9.86
N ALA A 26 -4.68 -12.79 -9.87
CA ALA A 26 -5.02 -11.53 -10.54
C ALA A 26 -4.27 -10.34 -9.92
N ALA A 27 -4.21 -10.24 -8.59
CA ALA A 27 -3.45 -9.18 -7.90
C ALA A 27 -1.95 -9.27 -8.19
N LEU A 28 -1.38 -10.49 -8.16
CA LEU A 28 0.03 -10.72 -8.45
C LEU A 28 0.39 -10.35 -9.89
N THR A 29 -0.45 -10.70 -10.87
CA THR A 29 -0.19 -10.35 -12.27
C THR A 29 -0.20 -8.85 -12.49
N VAL A 30 -1.14 -8.12 -11.88
CA VAL A 30 -1.18 -6.65 -11.94
C VAL A 30 0.05 -6.03 -11.27
N LEU A 31 0.46 -6.51 -10.09
CA LEU A 31 1.64 -6.00 -9.41
C LEU A 31 2.92 -6.28 -10.17
N LEU A 32 3.08 -7.48 -10.73
CA LEU A 32 4.23 -7.81 -11.58
C LEU A 32 4.25 -6.96 -12.84
N TYR A 33 3.09 -6.73 -13.46
CA TYR A 33 2.98 -5.88 -14.64
C TYR A 33 3.41 -4.43 -14.35
N ASP A 34 2.91 -3.83 -13.25
CA ASP A 34 3.36 -2.50 -12.81
C ASP A 34 4.86 -2.49 -12.48
N CYS A 35 5.37 -3.58 -11.87
CA CYS A 35 6.78 -3.71 -11.57
C CYS A 35 7.66 -3.67 -12.82
N LEU A 36 7.29 -4.42 -13.85
CA LEU A 36 8.02 -4.50 -15.11
C LEU A 36 7.97 -3.18 -15.89
N LEU A 37 6.80 -2.52 -15.95
CA LEU A 37 6.65 -1.24 -16.65
C LEU A 37 7.53 -0.13 -16.05
N THR A 38 7.70 -0.14 -14.73
CA THR A 38 8.45 0.91 -14.02
C THR A 38 9.93 0.56 -13.84
N PHE A 39 10.34 -0.69 -14.08
CA PHE A 39 11.69 -1.19 -13.79
C PHE A 39 12.81 -0.41 -14.48
N ASP A 40 12.69 -0.10 -15.78
CA ASP A 40 13.71 0.65 -16.54
C ASP A 40 14.00 2.02 -15.90
N LYS A 41 12.92 2.73 -15.53
CA LYS A 41 13.01 4.03 -14.86
C LYS A 41 13.59 3.87 -13.45
N GLU A 42 13.22 2.83 -12.72
CA GLU A 42 13.72 2.60 -11.36
C GLU A 42 15.22 2.33 -11.32
N VAL A 43 15.73 1.49 -12.21
CA VAL A 43 17.17 1.20 -12.29
C VAL A 43 17.94 2.48 -12.64
N LYS A 44 17.40 3.30 -13.55
CA LYS A 44 18.03 4.56 -13.95
C LYS A 44 18.04 5.62 -12.84
N TYR A 45 16.92 5.80 -12.13
CA TYR A 45 16.72 6.93 -11.21
C TYR A 45 16.82 6.57 -9.72
N ILE A 46 16.40 5.38 -9.31
CA ILE A 46 16.30 4.99 -7.90
C ILE A 46 17.56 4.23 -7.47
N TRP A 47 18.03 3.28 -8.27
CA TRP A 47 19.14 2.41 -7.89
C TRP A 47 20.45 3.20 -7.75
N LYS A 48 20.69 4.16 -8.64
CA LYS A 48 21.87 5.05 -8.61
C LYS A 48 21.79 6.17 -7.56
N SER A 49 20.63 6.38 -6.93
CA SER A 49 20.44 7.42 -5.92
C SER A 49 20.87 6.97 -4.52
N ARG A 50 21.21 7.92 -3.65
CA ARG A 50 21.61 7.66 -2.25
C ARG A 50 20.50 6.94 -1.48
N TRP A 51 20.90 6.11 -0.52
CA TRP A 51 19.97 5.42 0.39
C TRP A 51 19.29 6.43 1.31
N THR A 52 17.98 6.58 1.14
CA THR A 52 17.12 7.45 1.97
C THR A 52 15.92 6.64 2.47
N ALA A 53 15.32 7.02 3.60
CA ALA A 53 14.15 6.33 4.14
C ALA A 53 12.98 6.22 3.12
N PRO A 54 12.65 7.25 2.32
CA PRO A 54 11.62 7.15 1.28
C PRO A 54 11.95 6.13 0.19
N LYS A 55 13.24 5.98 -0.17
CA LYS A 55 13.69 4.96 -1.14
C LYS A 55 13.49 3.55 -0.59
N ILE A 56 13.85 3.32 0.68
CA ILE A 56 13.65 2.02 1.33
C ILE A 56 12.17 1.68 1.39
N LEU A 57 11.32 2.60 1.86
CA LEU A 57 9.87 2.36 1.94
C LEU A 57 9.24 2.12 0.56
N TYR A 58 9.68 2.85 -0.47
CA TYR A 58 9.20 2.65 -1.83
C TYR A 58 9.55 1.25 -2.36
N LEU A 59 10.82 0.84 -2.25
CA LEU A 59 11.26 -0.48 -2.67
C LEU A 59 10.57 -1.57 -1.84
N PHE A 60 10.42 -1.35 -0.53
CA PHE A 60 9.72 -2.26 0.35
C PHE A 60 8.28 -2.46 -0.11
N ALA A 61 7.47 -1.39 -0.22
CA ALA A 61 6.07 -1.51 -0.63
C ALA A 61 5.90 -2.25 -1.96
N LYS A 62 6.82 -2.04 -2.91
CA LYS A 62 6.78 -2.68 -4.23
C LYS A 62 7.16 -4.17 -4.18
N TYR A 63 8.33 -4.50 -3.66
CA TYR A 63 8.86 -5.86 -3.71
C TYR A 63 8.27 -6.76 -2.62
N TYR A 64 7.92 -6.20 -1.47
CA TYR A 64 7.32 -6.95 -0.38
C TYR A 64 5.94 -7.49 -0.77
N GLY A 65 5.10 -6.68 -1.43
CA GLY A 65 3.78 -7.14 -1.90
C GLY A 65 3.88 -8.33 -2.86
N VAL A 66 4.81 -8.27 -3.82
CA VAL A 66 5.08 -9.38 -4.75
C VAL A 66 5.58 -10.61 -4.00
N ALA A 67 6.57 -10.46 -3.11
CA ALA A 67 7.12 -11.57 -2.34
C ALA A 67 6.07 -12.21 -1.43
N HIS A 68 5.24 -11.41 -0.77
CA HIS A 68 4.17 -11.87 0.10
C HIS A 68 3.13 -12.68 -0.70
N LEU A 69 2.61 -12.15 -1.81
CA LEU A 69 1.62 -12.86 -2.63
C LEU A 69 2.18 -14.15 -3.26
N CYS A 70 3.43 -14.13 -3.72
CA CYS A 70 4.10 -15.35 -4.18
C CYS A 70 4.17 -16.41 -3.06
N GLY A 71 4.58 -16.01 -1.85
CA GLY A 71 4.61 -16.90 -0.69
C GLY A 71 3.24 -17.47 -0.35
N THR A 72 2.20 -16.64 -0.37
CA THR A 72 0.80 -17.04 -0.17
C THR A 72 0.36 -18.09 -1.21
N LEU A 73 0.66 -17.90 -2.49
CA LEU A 73 0.32 -18.87 -3.54
C LEU A 73 1.05 -20.21 -3.36
N ILE A 74 2.34 -20.18 -3.03
CA ILE A 74 3.14 -21.40 -2.85
C ILE A 74 2.61 -22.22 -1.67
N ILE A 75 2.33 -21.56 -0.55
CA ILE A 75 1.89 -22.25 0.68
C ILE A 75 0.44 -22.71 0.57
N SER A 76 -0.44 -21.93 -0.06
CA SER A 76 -1.85 -22.32 -0.26
C SER A 76 -2.03 -23.53 -1.17
N ASN A 77 -1.11 -23.76 -2.12
CA ASN A 77 -1.13 -24.92 -3.03
C ASN A 77 -0.15 -26.04 -2.60
N GLY A 78 0.50 -25.89 -1.44
CA GLY A 78 1.47 -26.85 -0.93
C GLY A 78 0.78 -28.12 -0.41
N THR A 79 1.13 -29.28 -0.94
CA THR A 79 0.65 -30.58 -0.43
C THR A 79 1.52 -31.07 0.73
N ASN A 80 0.92 -31.70 1.75
CA ASN A 80 1.60 -32.31 2.90
C ASN A 80 2.27 -31.31 3.88
N LEU A 81 1.60 -30.19 4.17
CA LEU A 81 2.08 -29.25 5.19
C LEU A 81 1.72 -29.73 6.61
N SER A 82 2.64 -29.54 7.56
CA SER A 82 2.37 -29.84 8.98
C SER A 82 1.31 -28.89 9.56
N ALA A 83 0.48 -29.37 10.47
CA ALA A 83 -0.54 -28.56 11.15
C ALA A 83 0.05 -27.34 11.88
N GLU A 84 1.26 -27.48 12.44
CA GLU A 84 1.97 -26.38 13.10
C GLU A 84 2.43 -25.32 12.10
N PHE A 85 2.88 -25.74 10.92
CA PHE A 85 3.24 -24.83 9.83
C PHE A 85 2.03 -24.04 9.35
N CYS A 86 0.87 -24.70 9.27
CA CYS A 86 -0.40 -24.08 8.90
C CYS A 86 -0.83 -22.97 9.88
N LYS A 87 -0.69 -23.24 11.18
CA LYS A 87 -0.96 -22.25 12.23
C LYS A 87 -0.01 -21.05 12.14
N ASN A 88 1.27 -21.29 11.87
CA ASN A 88 2.25 -20.22 11.71
C ASN A 88 2.00 -19.42 10.42
N TYR A 89 1.51 -20.07 9.37
CA TYR A 89 1.13 -19.40 8.12
C TYR A 89 -0.06 -18.44 8.31
N LEU A 90 -1.03 -18.77 9.17
CA LEU A 90 -2.08 -17.80 9.54
C LEU A 90 -1.51 -16.54 10.18
N TRP A 91 -0.57 -16.69 11.11
CA TRP A 91 0.10 -15.51 11.68
C TRP A 91 0.86 -14.72 10.62
N TRP A 92 1.50 -15.41 9.67
CA TRP A 92 2.20 -14.77 8.55
C TRP A 92 1.24 -13.96 7.68
N ILE A 93 0.10 -14.51 7.26
CA ILE A 93 -0.83 -13.81 6.36
C ILE A 93 -1.49 -12.61 7.05
N SER A 94 -1.83 -12.73 8.35
CA SER A 94 -2.45 -11.65 9.10
C SER A 94 -1.46 -10.55 9.48
N LEU A 95 -0.29 -10.90 10.04
CA LEU A 95 0.70 -9.91 10.47
C LEU A 95 1.51 -9.34 9.29
N GLY A 96 1.98 -10.21 8.40
CA GLY A 96 2.79 -9.83 7.25
C GLY A 96 1.98 -9.16 6.16
N GLY A 97 0.75 -9.63 5.91
CA GLY A 97 -0.10 -9.08 4.87
C GLY A 97 -0.68 -7.74 5.25
N ALA A 98 -1.65 -7.73 6.16
CA ALA A 98 -2.38 -6.52 6.50
C ALA A 98 -1.49 -5.49 7.20
N ILE A 99 -0.97 -5.82 8.39
CA ILE A 99 -0.36 -4.83 9.29
C ILE A 99 0.94 -4.25 8.72
N VAL A 100 1.86 -5.10 8.24
CA VAL A 100 3.16 -4.61 7.76
C VAL A 100 3.00 -3.77 6.49
N PHE A 101 2.12 -4.18 5.58
CA PHE A 101 1.91 -3.47 4.33
C PHE A 101 1.19 -2.13 4.54
N THR A 102 0.10 -2.10 5.32
CA THR A 102 -0.66 -0.88 5.63
C THR A 102 0.22 0.12 6.37
N THR A 103 0.94 -0.32 7.40
CA THR A 103 1.85 0.53 8.18
C THR A 103 2.94 1.13 7.29
N ALA A 104 3.50 0.36 6.35
CA ALA A 104 4.50 0.87 5.42
C ALA A 104 3.94 1.96 4.49
N ILE A 105 2.71 1.77 3.98
CA ILE A 105 2.02 2.77 3.14
C ILE A 105 1.71 4.03 3.95
N ASN A 106 1.18 3.89 5.17
CA ASN A 106 0.84 5.03 6.01
C ASN A 106 2.08 5.78 6.50
N ALA A 107 3.18 5.08 6.79
CA ALA A 107 4.47 5.71 7.03
C ALA A 107 4.96 6.49 5.80
N PHE A 108 4.80 5.95 4.60
CA PHE A 108 5.19 6.63 3.37
C PHE A 108 4.36 7.90 3.12
N LEU A 109 3.04 7.84 3.30
CA LEU A 109 2.15 9.00 3.22
C LEU A 109 2.50 10.03 4.31
N GLY A 110 2.78 9.57 5.54
CA GLY A 110 3.17 10.40 6.67
C GLY A 110 4.46 11.17 6.44
N ILE A 111 5.51 10.53 5.93
CA ILE A 111 6.79 11.19 5.59
C ILE A 111 6.57 12.27 4.50
N ARG A 112 5.76 11.96 3.49
CA ARG A 112 5.41 12.93 2.44
C ARG A 112 4.66 14.13 2.99
N LEU A 113 3.70 13.89 3.87
CA LEU A 113 2.96 14.95 4.54
C LEU A 113 3.88 15.82 5.40
N TYR A 114 4.79 15.21 6.16
CA TYR A 114 5.78 15.93 6.96
C TYR A 114 6.68 16.84 6.12
N ALA A 115 7.20 16.34 4.99
CA ALA A 115 8.00 17.13 4.07
C ALA A 115 7.22 18.31 3.47
N LEU A 116 5.96 18.10 3.09
CA LEU A 116 5.10 19.15 2.54
C LEU A 116 4.77 20.24 3.59
N TYR A 117 4.78 19.88 4.87
CA TYR A 117 4.59 20.80 5.99
C TYR A 117 5.86 21.48 6.50
N GLN A 118 6.88 21.59 5.65
CA GLN A 118 8.13 22.30 5.96
C GLN A 118 8.77 21.77 7.25
N SER A 119 8.66 20.45 7.48
CA SER A 119 9.25 19.77 8.63
C SER A 119 8.78 20.32 10.00
N ASN A 120 7.55 20.81 10.09
CA ASN A 120 7.00 21.27 11.37
C ASN A 120 6.84 20.09 12.35
N ARG A 121 7.45 20.20 13.53
CA ARG A 121 7.42 19.18 14.59
C ARG A 121 6.00 18.85 15.07
N MET A 122 5.07 19.81 15.05
CA MET A 122 3.68 19.56 15.43
C MET A 122 3.00 18.56 14.49
N VAL A 123 3.25 18.70 13.18
CA VAL A 123 2.71 17.79 12.16
C VAL A 123 3.34 16.40 12.30
N LEU A 124 4.64 16.32 12.62
CA LEU A 124 5.30 15.05 12.88
C LEU A 124 4.65 14.31 14.05
N VAL A 125 4.40 15.00 15.16
CA VAL A 125 3.74 14.42 16.33
C VAL A 125 2.34 13.93 15.98
N THR A 126 1.54 14.71 15.25
CA THR A 126 0.20 14.28 14.81
C THR A 126 0.27 13.05 13.90
N VAL A 127 1.19 13.01 12.94
CA VAL A 127 1.37 11.87 12.02
C VAL A 127 1.77 10.61 12.77
N ILE A 128 2.77 10.70 13.66
CA ILE A 128 3.23 9.56 14.45
C ILE A 128 2.10 9.05 15.36
N PHE A 129 1.36 9.95 16.01
CA PHE A 129 0.21 9.59 16.83
C PHE A 129 -0.85 8.82 16.03
N LEU A 130 -1.21 9.30 14.84
CA LEU A 130 -2.20 8.64 13.98
C LEU A 130 -1.73 7.25 13.53
N ILE A 131 -0.46 7.10 13.14
CA ILE A 131 0.11 5.80 12.76
C ILE A 131 0.11 4.82 13.94
N ILE A 132 0.44 5.27 15.16
CA ILE A 132 0.42 4.42 16.35
C ILE A 132 -1.01 3.96 16.67
N CYS A 133 -1.99 4.86 16.63
CA CYS A 133 -3.39 4.52 16.87
C CYS A 133 -3.91 3.49 15.85
N GLU A 134 -3.53 3.65 14.58
CA GLU A 134 -3.87 2.70 13.52
C GLU A 134 -3.24 1.32 13.77
N PHE A 135 -1.93 1.28 14.02
CA PHE A 135 -1.22 0.03 14.29
C PHE A 135 -1.84 -0.74 15.45
N VAL A 136 -2.21 -0.06 16.53
CA VAL A 136 -2.86 -0.69 17.70
C VAL A 136 -4.23 -1.26 17.33
N ALA A 137 -5.03 -0.54 16.53
CA ALA A 137 -6.35 -1.00 16.10
C ALA A 137 -6.24 -2.23 15.18
N GLU A 138 -5.34 -2.20 14.21
CA GLU A 138 -5.11 -3.32 13.28
C GLU A 138 -4.52 -4.54 14.00
N PHE A 139 -3.57 -4.33 14.91
CA PHE A 139 -3.00 -5.41 15.71
C PHE A 139 -4.06 -6.07 16.59
N TRP A 140 -4.88 -5.27 17.28
CA TRP A 140 -5.97 -5.78 18.10
C TRP A 140 -6.96 -6.60 17.28
N GLY A 141 -7.43 -6.07 16.15
CA GLY A 141 -8.38 -6.77 15.30
C GLY A 141 -7.80 -8.06 14.71
N SER A 142 -6.56 -8.02 14.21
CA SER A 142 -5.88 -9.20 13.66
C SER A 142 -5.65 -10.27 14.73
N TYR A 143 -5.24 -9.89 15.93
CA TYR A 143 -5.07 -10.82 17.06
C TYR A 143 -6.39 -11.54 17.40
N ARG A 144 -7.49 -10.79 17.44
CA ARG A 144 -8.83 -11.34 17.70
C ARG A 144 -9.29 -12.28 16.59
N SER A 145 -9.04 -11.93 15.33
CA SER A 145 -9.36 -12.78 14.19
C SER A 145 -8.58 -14.11 14.23
N VAL A 146 -7.27 -14.06 14.46
CA VAL A 146 -6.42 -15.27 14.50
C VAL A 146 -6.78 -16.19 15.68
N ILE A 147 -7.10 -15.62 16.85
CA ILE A 147 -7.56 -16.43 17.98
C ILE A 147 -8.92 -17.06 17.70
N LEU A 148 -9.84 -16.32 17.10
CA LEU A 148 -11.16 -16.87 16.75
C LEU A 148 -11.01 -18.06 15.78
N GLU A 149 -10.19 -17.90 14.73
CA GLU A 149 -9.93 -18.96 13.74
C GLU A 149 -9.24 -20.20 14.36
N THR A 150 -8.36 -20.01 15.35
CA THR A 150 -7.67 -21.14 16.00
C THR A 150 -8.47 -21.80 17.14
N THR A 151 -9.50 -21.13 17.66
CA THR A 151 -10.35 -21.63 18.76
C THR A 151 -11.66 -22.26 18.31
N VAL A 152 -12.03 -22.10 17.04
CA VAL A 152 -13.07 -22.91 16.39
C VAL A 152 -12.37 -23.98 15.59
N PRO A 153 -11.93 -25.11 16.19
CA PRO A 153 -11.53 -26.24 15.39
C PRO A 153 -12.72 -26.69 14.53
N ILE A 154 -12.41 -27.41 13.47
CA ILE A 154 -13.33 -28.10 12.56
C ILE A 154 -14.06 -29.25 13.31
N VAL A 155 -14.59 -28.97 14.51
CA VAL A 155 -15.20 -29.94 15.44
C VAL A 155 -16.52 -30.47 14.89
N ASP A 156 -17.15 -29.77 13.94
CA ASP A 156 -18.40 -30.21 13.34
C ASP A 156 -18.21 -31.12 12.11
N LEU A 157 -16.99 -31.23 11.53
CA LEU A 157 -16.75 -32.01 10.31
C LEU A 157 -15.99 -33.33 10.53
N GLU A 158 -15.25 -33.48 11.64
CA GLU A 158 -14.57 -34.74 12.01
C GLU A 158 -15.59 -35.87 12.29
N HIS A 159 -16.79 -35.54 12.77
CA HIS A 159 -17.82 -36.54 13.05
C HIS A 159 -18.58 -37.04 11.82
N LEU A 160 -18.45 -36.35 10.67
CA LEU A 160 -19.25 -36.62 9.48
C LEU A 160 -18.46 -37.22 8.32
N ILE A 161 -17.14 -37.02 8.27
CA ILE A 161 -16.28 -37.54 7.19
C ILE A 161 -14.92 -37.96 7.78
N PRO A 162 -14.68 -39.27 8.02
CA PRO A 162 -13.32 -39.75 8.23
C PRO A 162 -12.49 -39.49 6.95
N ASP A 163 -11.23 -39.06 7.10
CA ASP A 163 -10.26 -38.74 6.02
C ASP A 163 -10.35 -37.38 5.27
N ILE A 164 -10.94 -36.33 5.87
CA ILE A 164 -10.84 -34.94 5.31
C ILE A 164 -9.40 -34.47 5.10
N LYS A 165 -8.45 -34.92 5.94
CA LYS A 165 -7.02 -34.57 5.81
C LYS A 165 -6.40 -35.02 4.48
N GLN A 166 -6.98 -36.02 3.82
CA GLN A 166 -6.50 -36.54 2.55
C GLN A 166 -7.07 -35.78 1.34
N VAL A 167 -8.21 -35.10 1.53
CA VAL A 167 -8.91 -34.32 0.48
C VAL A 167 -8.49 -32.85 0.51
N PHE A 168 -8.17 -32.30 1.70
CA PHE A 168 -7.66 -30.94 1.86
C PHE A 168 -6.29 -30.93 2.57
N PRO A 169 -5.19 -31.23 1.85
CA PRO A 169 -3.83 -31.00 2.35
C PRO A 169 -3.44 -29.51 2.34
N GLU A 170 -4.33 -28.65 1.86
CA GLU A 170 -4.11 -27.21 1.68
C GLU A 170 -4.38 -26.46 2.98
N CYS A 171 -3.48 -25.54 3.33
CA CYS A 171 -3.66 -24.62 4.44
C CYS A 171 -4.70 -23.54 4.11
N GLN A 172 -5.96 -23.96 4.08
CA GLN A 172 -7.10 -23.09 3.79
C GLN A 172 -8.06 -23.16 4.97
N PHE A 173 -8.13 -22.04 5.68
CA PHE A 173 -9.02 -21.89 6.81
C PHE A 173 -10.33 -21.32 6.28
N GLU A 174 -11.40 -22.08 6.48
CA GLU A 174 -12.74 -21.63 6.13
C GLU A 174 -13.01 -20.34 6.89
N GLN A 175 -13.15 -19.25 6.13
CA GLN A 175 -13.29 -17.92 6.67
C GLN A 175 -14.62 -17.81 7.43
N LEU A 176 -14.56 -17.89 8.77
CA LEU A 176 -15.48 -17.16 9.64
C LEU A 176 -14.79 -15.91 10.23
N PRO A 177 -14.31 -14.95 9.42
CA PRO A 177 -14.07 -13.63 9.95
C PRO A 177 -15.46 -13.07 10.23
N SER A 178 -15.81 -12.90 11.50
CA SER A 178 -16.98 -12.09 11.81
C SER A 178 -16.73 -10.72 11.17
N LEU A 179 -17.63 -10.31 10.28
CA LEU A 179 -17.55 -9.05 9.53
C LEU A 179 -17.21 -7.87 10.45
N HIS A 180 -17.68 -7.92 11.69
CA HIS A 180 -17.41 -6.95 12.75
C HIS A 180 -15.92 -6.76 13.06
N PHE A 181 -15.12 -7.82 13.20
CA PHE A 181 -13.69 -7.69 13.52
C PHE A 181 -12.90 -7.14 12.32
N THR A 182 -13.22 -7.61 11.11
CA THR A 182 -12.61 -7.08 9.89
C THR A 182 -12.94 -5.60 9.69
N LEU A 183 -14.21 -5.22 9.79
CA LEU A 183 -14.61 -3.81 9.69
C LEU A 183 -13.97 -2.94 10.77
N ALA A 184 -13.85 -3.44 12.00
CA ALA A 184 -13.21 -2.71 13.09
C ALA A 184 -11.72 -2.42 12.82
N SER A 185 -11.01 -3.27 12.07
CA SER A 185 -9.62 -3.02 11.64
C SER A 185 -9.53 -2.07 10.46
N TYR A 186 -10.35 -2.25 9.43
CA TYR A 186 -10.23 -1.50 8.17
C TYR A 186 -10.80 -0.07 8.26
N VAL A 187 -11.82 0.17 9.08
CA VAL A 187 -12.44 1.52 9.20
C VAL A 187 -11.44 2.56 9.74
N PRO A 188 -10.69 2.31 10.84
CA PRO A 188 -9.66 3.23 11.31
C PRO A 188 -8.56 3.48 10.28
N ASN A 189 -8.10 2.45 9.57
CA ASN A 189 -7.07 2.61 8.54
C ASN A 189 -7.56 3.48 7.37
N LEU A 190 -8.76 3.23 6.84
CA LEU A 190 -9.36 4.06 5.79
C LEU A 190 -9.53 5.51 6.25
N PHE A 191 -9.91 5.71 7.51
CA PHE A 191 -10.01 7.04 8.10
C PHE A 191 -8.65 7.75 8.15
N VAL A 192 -7.61 7.11 8.68
CA VAL A 192 -6.26 7.68 8.79
C VAL A 192 -5.67 7.97 7.41
N SER A 193 -5.75 6.99 6.49
CA SER A 193 -5.33 7.12 5.09
C SER A 193 -6.06 8.29 4.41
N GLY A 194 -7.38 8.40 4.63
CA GLY A 194 -8.21 9.49 4.12
C GLY A 194 -7.78 10.85 4.66
N VAL A 195 -7.51 10.96 5.96
CA VAL A 195 -7.01 12.19 6.59
C VAL A 195 -5.67 12.60 5.97
N PHE A 196 -4.72 11.68 5.81
CA PHE A 196 -3.43 11.98 5.16
C PHE A 196 -3.61 12.44 3.72
N PHE A 197 -4.47 11.76 2.95
CA PHE A 197 -4.78 12.15 1.58
C PHE A 197 -5.39 13.54 1.50
N CYS A 198 -6.40 13.84 2.33
CA CYS A 198 -7.05 15.13 2.39
C CYS A 198 -6.09 16.26 2.77
N LEU A 199 -5.22 16.05 3.76
CA LEU A 199 -4.24 17.05 4.19
C LEU A 199 -3.18 17.34 3.11
N MET A 200 -2.74 16.30 2.39
CA MET A 200 -1.84 16.47 1.25
C MET A 200 -2.54 17.21 0.10
N ALA A 201 -3.76 16.82 -0.24
CA ALA A 201 -4.55 17.45 -1.29
C ALA A 201 -4.83 18.93 -0.96
N TYR A 202 -5.29 19.22 0.26
CA TYR A 202 -5.55 20.60 0.72
C TYR A 202 -4.33 21.49 0.55
N LYS A 203 -3.16 21.02 0.98
CA LYS A 203 -1.93 21.80 0.86
C LYS A 203 -1.46 21.94 -0.59
N CYS A 204 -1.66 20.92 -1.42
CA CYS A 204 -1.39 21.00 -2.85
C CYS A 204 -2.26 22.07 -3.51
N PHE A 205 -3.57 22.08 -3.24
CA PHE A 205 -4.50 23.08 -3.79
C PHE A 205 -4.19 24.50 -3.32
N LYS A 206 -3.83 24.69 -2.04
CA LYS A 206 -3.44 26.00 -1.51
C LYS A 206 -2.12 26.50 -2.12
N SER A 207 -1.19 25.59 -2.43
CA SER A 207 0.13 25.95 -2.97
C SER A 207 0.11 26.06 -4.51
N ALA A 208 -0.96 25.63 -5.18
CA ALA A 208 -1.09 25.74 -6.62
C ALA A 208 -1.34 27.20 -7.02
N PRO A 209 -0.54 27.79 -7.94
CA PRO A 209 -0.80 29.11 -8.46
C PRO A 209 -1.99 29.06 -9.45
N TRP A 210 -3.21 29.14 -8.94
CA TRP A 210 -4.44 29.12 -9.74
C TRP A 210 -4.49 30.22 -10.82
N LYS A 211 -3.74 31.33 -10.64
CA LYS A 211 -3.65 32.42 -11.62
C LYS A 211 -2.94 32.05 -12.94
N MET A 212 -2.18 30.95 -12.98
CA MET A 212 -1.50 30.50 -14.21
C MET A 212 -2.47 29.79 -15.17
N TRP A 213 -3.54 29.19 -14.65
CA TRP A 213 -4.49 28.40 -15.47
C TRP A 213 -5.47 29.28 -16.27
N SER A 214 -5.64 30.55 -15.89
CA SER A 214 -6.48 31.53 -16.61
C SER A 214 -5.76 32.30 -17.72
N ALA A 215 -4.44 32.16 -17.88
CA ALA A 215 -3.72 32.81 -18.96
C ALA A 215 -3.78 31.92 -20.23
N ARG A 216 -4.72 32.20 -21.14
CA ARG A 216 -4.64 31.68 -22.51
C ARG A 216 -3.31 32.13 -23.12
N PRO A 217 -2.54 31.28 -23.83
CA PRO A 217 -1.38 31.75 -24.55
C PRO A 217 -1.86 32.63 -25.71
N ALA A 218 -1.72 33.94 -25.59
CA ALA A 218 -1.83 34.83 -26.73
C ALA A 218 -0.62 34.59 -27.62
N HIS A 219 -0.86 33.95 -28.77
CA HIS A 219 0.12 33.73 -29.81
C HIS A 219 0.61 35.07 -30.36
N LYS A 220 1.76 35.55 -29.88
CA LYS A 220 2.55 36.60 -30.56
C LYS A 220 3.84 35.98 -31.10
N SER A 221 3.82 35.73 -32.40
CA SER A 221 4.99 35.45 -33.20
C SER A 221 5.88 36.69 -33.26
N SER A 222 7.11 36.59 -32.74
CA SER A 222 8.23 37.38 -33.23
C SER A 222 9.53 36.64 -32.94
N GLN A 223 10.21 36.27 -34.02
CA GLN A 223 11.50 35.60 -34.04
C GLN A 223 12.57 36.52 -33.42
N ASN A 224 13.33 36.00 -32.45
CA ASN A 224 14.80 35.90 -32.49
C ASN A 224 15.35 35.52 -31.11
N SER A 225 16.39 34.68 -31.14
CA SER A 225 17.21 34.17 -30.02
C SER A 225 16.81 32.78 -29.49
N THR A 226 17.59 31.82 -29.97
CA THR A 226 17.80 30.46 -29.51
C THR A 226 18.08 30.37 -28.01
N ALA A 227 17.08 30.01 -27.20
CA ALA A 227 17.21 29.18 -25.99
C ALA A 227 15.82 28.98 -25.35
N SER A 228 15.54 27.75 -24.89
CA SER A 228 14.37 27.38 -24.07
C SER A 228 13.06 27.07 -24.83
N ILE A 229 12.99 25.91 -25.50
CA ILE A 229 11.73 25.29 -25.99
C ILE A 229 11.33 24.06 -25.15
N TYR A 230 11.84 23.89 -23.93
CA TYR A 230 11.43 22.76 -23.06
C TYR A 230 10.65 23.16 -21.80
N ALA A 231 10.17 24.40 -21.70
CA ALA A 231 9.57 24.92 -20.47
C ALA A 231 8.05 25.09 -20.48
N SER A 232 7.31 24.68 -21.52
CA SER A 232 5.86 24.88 -21.52
C SER A 232 5.05 23.69 -22.05
N SER A 233 4.04 23.31 -21.26
CA SER A 233 2.95 22.35 -21.52
C SER A 233 3.26 20.86 -21.53
N VAL A 234 2.99 20.19 -20.39
CA VAL A 234 2.16 18.96 -20.38
C VAL A 234 1.38 18.86 -19.05
N PRO A 235 0.03 18.76 -19.06
CA PRO A 235 -0.80 18.40 -17.90
C PRO A 235 -0.80 16.88 -17.68
N GLY A 236 0.39 16.28 -17.57
CA GLY A 236 0.61 14.83 -17.38
C GLY A 236 1.47 14.50 -16.17
N ASN A 237 1.76 15.49 -15.34
CA ASN A 237 2.94 15.49 -14.46
C ASN A 237 2.62 15.55 -12.97
N VAL A 238 1.50 14.96 -12.54
CA VAL A 238 1.33 14.63 -11.11
C VAL A 238 2.47 13.71 -10.66
N ILE A 239 2.85 12.74 -11.48
CA ILE A 239 3.97 11.82 -11.24
C ILE A 239 5.32 12.56 -11.25
N ILE A 240 5.51 13.56 -12.11
CA ILE A 240 6.76 14.36 -12.11
C ILE A 240 6.80 15.31 -10.92
N PHE A 241 5.69 15.81 -10.40
CA PHE A 241 5.67 16.54 -9.12
C PHE A 241 6.11 15.63 -7.96
N PHE A 242 5.65 14.37 -7.94
CA PHE A 242 6.10 13.36 -6.99
C PHE A 242 7.60 13.02 -7.13
N LEU A 243 8.14 12.96 -8.36
CA LEU A 243 9.57 12.74 -8.62
C LEU A 243 10.44 13.96 -8.34
N LYS A 244 9.94 15.18 -8.56
CA LYS A 244 10.67 16.44 -8.36
C LYS A 244 10.74 16.82 -6.88
N GLY A 245 9.69 16.53 -6.11
CA GLY A 245 9.74 16.54 -4.63
C GLY A 245 10.75 15.54 -4.06
N TRP A 246 10.95 14.42 -4.75
CA TRP A 246 11.98 13.42 -4.44
C TRP A 246 13.42 13.90 -4.71
N TYR A 247 13.65 14.63 -5.81
CA TYR A 247 14.96 15.20 -6.15
C TYR A 247 15.45 16.25 -5.12
N ASN A 248 14.53 17.03 -4.55
CA ASN A 248 14.85 18.06 -3.54
C ASN A 248 15.15 17.49 -2.13
N LEU A 249 15.04 16.17 -1.93
CA LEU A 249 15.39 15.47 -0.68
C LEU A 249 16.80 14.85 -0.71
N LEU A 250 17.57 15.01 -1.80
CA LEU A 250 18.99 14.69 -1.83
C LEU A 250 19.80 15.84 -1.20
N PRO A 251 20.64 15.59 -0.17
CA PRO A 251 21.54 16.60 0.36
C PRO A 251 22.72 16.71 -0.61
N LEU A 252 22.53 17.49 -1.68
CA LEU A 252 23.60 18.20 -2.35
C LEU A 252 23.52 19.63 -1.85
N ASN A 253 24.39 19.93 -0.88
CA ASN A 253 24.96 21.22 -0.55
C ASN A 253 24.12 22.48 -0.87
N PHE A 254 23.74 23.18 0.20
CA PHE A 254 24.06 24.60 0.39
C PHE A 254 24.63 25.29 -0.86
N LEU A 255 23.77 25.86 -1.71
CA LEU A 255 24.01 27.09 -2.46
C LEU A 255 22.76 27.43 -3.30
N ASN A 256 22.32 28.67 -3.14
CA ASN A 256 21.26 29.37 -3.89
C ASN A 256 19.79 29.02 -3.56
N CYS A 257 19.36 29.37 -2.35
CA CYS A 257 18.22 30.29 -2.26
C CYS A 257 18.76 31.72 -2.40
N ALA A 258 19.15 32.09 -3.62
CA ALA A 258 19.38 33.47 -4.01
C ALA A 258 18.10 34.00 -4.67
N GLY A 259 17.65 35.18 -4.24
CA GLY A 259 16.79 36.04 -5.05
C GLY A 259 15.28 35.96 -4.78
N CYS A 260 14.84 36.49 -3.64
CA CYS A 260 13.57 37.22 -3.58
C CYS A 260 13.71 38.34 -2.54
N ASN A 261 14.48 39.35 -2.89
CA ASN A 261 14.32 40.68 -2.32
C ASN A 261 14.89 41.70 -3.31
N ASP A 262 14.07 42.08 -4.28
CA ASP A 262 14.15 43.37 -4.96
C ASP A 262 12.70 43.82 -5.15
N ASP A 263 12.29 44.78 -4.32
CA ASP A 263 11.37 45.87 -4.66
C ASP A 263 11.21 46.77 -3.41
N CYS A 264 12.26 47.55 -3.11
CA CYS A 264 12.14 48.85 -2.44
C CYS A 264 12.63 49.89 -3.45
N GLY A 265 11.71 50.68 -4.01
CA GLY A 265 12.01 51.66 -5.05
C GLY A 265 10.82 52.53 -5.44
N ALA A 266 10.26 53.26 -4.48
CA ALA A 266 9.75 54.64 -4.62
C ALA A 266 9.66 55.26 -3.21
#